data_AF-A0A522TU52-F1
#
_entry.id   AF-A0A522TU52-F1
#
_cell.length_a   1.000
_cell.length_b   1.000
_cell.length_c   1.000
_cell.angle_alpha   90.00
_cell.angle_beta   90.00
_cell.angle_gamma   90.00
#
_symmetry.space_group_name_H-M   'P 1'
#
loop_
_entity.id
_entity.type
_entity.pdbx_description
1 polymer ?
#
loop_
_entity_poly.entity_id
_entity_poly.type
_entity_poly.pdbx_seq_one_letter_code
_entity_poly.pdbx_strand_id
1 'polypeptide(L)'
;MRALRNFVLTAVLTLSTIGLALTVTAGVASASPNLGNSLNAQLCQQGGWQNLEGSNGTLFANDGACVSYGAHGGTIIPIPPTISVSFSPTFDPNYCNVHLTLSHFEANTFYPVVYSIEGFGSFSWAPGLTTNSTGGYNANIFSFYNQDRFISFTIGGVTTSYAQVTC
;
A
#
# COMPACT_ATOMS: atom_id res chain seq x y z
N MET A 1 39.18 57.74 -17.64
CA MET A 1 38.93 57.12 -16.31
C MET A 1 40.19 56.34 -15.94
N ARG A 2 41.04 56.87 -15.04
CA ARG A 2 41.34 56.31 -13.69
C ARG A 2 41.56 54.78 -13.73
N ALA A 3 42.64 54.16 -13.27
CA ALA A 3 43.81 54.58 -12.49
C ALA A 3 44.83 53.40 -12.43
N LEU A 4 46.12 53.75 -12.30
CA LEU A 4 47.24 53.12 -11.57
C LEU A 4 47.31 51.58 -11.38
N ARG A 5 48.36 50.88 -11.86
CA ARG A 5 49.75 50.76 -11.32
C ARG A 5 49.85 49.74 -10.16
N ASN A 6 50.53 48.61 -10.38
CA ASN A 6 51.72 48.21 -9.59
C ASN A 6 52.24 46.80 -9.95
N PHE A 7 53.54 46.77 -10.26
CA PHE A 7 54.48 45.68 -10.06
C PHE A 7 54.34 45.04 -8.67
N VAL A 8 54.33 43.70 -8.57
CA VAL A 8 55.10 42.95 -7.57
C VAL A 8 55.46 41.57 -8.15
N LEU A 9 56.74 41.23 -8.10
CA LEU A 9 57.33 39.95 -8.47
C LEU A 9 56.83 38.81 -7.57
N THR A 10 56.74 37.58 -8.08
CA THR A 10 57.36 36.41 -7.44
C THR A 10 57.25 35.18 -8.35
N ALA A 11 58.40 34.69 -8.80
CA ALA A 11 58.58 33.31 -9.23
C ALA A 11 58.50 32.40 -7.99
N VAL A 12 58.13 31.12 -8.16
CA VAL A 12 58.93 29.95 -7.74
C VAL A 12 58.22 28.64 -8.09
N LEU A 13 59.10 27.72 -8.47
CA LEU A 13 59.04 26.37 -8.99
C LEU A 13 58.01 25.37 -8.43
N THR A 14 57.57 24.53 -9.36
CA THR A 14 57.12 23.13 -9.29
C THR A 14 57.71 22.28 -8.14
N LEU A 15 56.90 21.39 -7.54
CA LEU A 15 57.39 20.08 -7.08
C LEU A 15 56.24 19.05 -7.04
N SER A 16 56.57 17.84 -7.51
CA SER A 16 55.71 16.72 -7.88
C SER A 16 54.81 16.14 -6.80
N THR A 17 53.63 15.71 -7.23
CA THR A 17 52.58 14.99 -6.50
C THR A 17 53.05 13.63 -5.97
N ILE A 18 52.93 13.42 -4.66
CA ILE A 18 53.08 12.11 -3.98
C ILE A 18 51.74 11.37 -4.08
N GLY A 19 51.74 10.20 -4.71
CA GLY A 19 50.57 9.31 -4.81
C GLY A 19 50.29 8.63 -3.46
N LEU A 20 49.12 8.93 -2.88
CA LEU A 20 48.60 8.25 -1.69
C LEU A 20 47.75 7.06 -2.16
N ALA A 21 48.30 5.84 -2.03
CA ALA A 21 47.57 4.60 -2.29
C ALA A 21 46.53 4.37 -1.18
N LEU A 22 45.26 4.64 -1.48
CA LEU A 22 44.13 4.37 -0.61
C LEU A 22 43.73 2.90 -0.76
N THR A 23 44.21 2.03 0.14
CA THR A 23 43.74 0.65 0.25
C THR A 23 42.30 0.64 0.73
N VAL A 24 41.36 0.40 -0.18
CA VAL A 24 39.95 0.15 0.14
C VAL A 24 39.85 -1.23 0.79
N THR A 25 39.91 -1.28 2.12
CA THR A 25 39.37 -2.42 2.85
C THR A 25 37.87 -2.42 2.63
N ALA A 26 37.36 -3.43 1.93
CA ALA A 26 35.93 -3.70 1.84
C ALA A 26 35.38 -3.83 3.27
N GLY A 27 34.78 -2.75 3.76
CA GLY A 27 33.99 -2.79 4.97
C GLY A 27 32.85 -3.74 4.74
N VAL A 28 32.82 -4.85 5.47
CA VAL A 28 31.57 -5.57 5.69
C VAL A 28 30.59 -4.53 6.23
N ALA A 29 29.58 -4.19 5.42
CA ALA A 29 28.48 -3.35 5.86
C ALA A 29 27.72 -4.16 6.90
N SER A 30 28.16 -4.08 8.16
CA SER A 30 27.37 -4.48 9.30
C SER A 30 26.07 -3.71 9.19
N ALA A 31 24.97 -4.42 8.92
CA ALA A 31 23.64 -3.85 9.01
C ALA A 31 23.53 -3.15 10.36
N SER A 32 23.47 -1.83 10.35
CA SER A 32 23.23 -1.07 11.57
C SER A 32 21.87 -1.53 12.11
N PRO A 33 21.77 -1.99 13.37
CA PRO A 33 20.49 -2.41 13.95
C PRO A 33 19.42 -1.32 13.93
N ASN A 34 19.80 -0.07 13.63
CA ASN A 34 18.90 1.08 13.59
C ASN A 34 18.23 1.34 12.23
N LEU A 35 18.71 0.78 11.11
CA LEU A 35 18.11 0.99 9.78
C LEU A 35 16.78 0.22 9.63
N GLY A 36 16.69 -0.98 10.20
CA GLY A 36 15.45 -1.77 10.21
C GLY A 36 14.36 -1.10 11.02
N ASN A 37 14.71 -0.50 12.17
CA ASN A 37 13.74 0.14 13.07
C ASN A 37 13.06 1.35 12.43
N SER A 38 13.79 2.20 11.72
CA SER A 38 13.20 3.36 11.02
C SER A 38 12.28 2.94 9.88
N LEU A 39 12.63 1.88 9.14
CA LEU A 39 11.79 1.37 8.05
C LEU A 39 10.50 0.74 8.60
N ASN A 40 10.62 -0.09 9.65
CA ASN A 40 9.46 -0.68 10.33
C ASN A 40 8.57 0.43 10.91
N ALA A 41 9.15 1.45 11.52
CA ALA A 41 8.40 2.62 12.00
C ALA A 41 7.61 3.30 10.88
N GLN A 42 8.22 3.51 9.70
CA GLN A 42 7.52 4.11 8.56
C GLN A 42 6.34 3.24 8.07
N LEU A 43 6.51 1.93 8.02
CA LEU A 43 5.45 1.00 7.60
C LEU A 43 4.29 0.94 8.60
N CYS A 44 4.60 0.95 9.90
CA CYS A 44 3.61 0.75 10.95
C CYS A 44 2.84 2.02 11.33
N GLN A 45 3.41 3.21 11.11
CA GLN A 45 2.83 4.46 11.58
C GLN A 45 1.54 4.86 10.83
N GLN A 46 0.77 5.79 11.41
CA GLN A 46 -0.41 6.40 10.78
C GLN A 46 -1.50 5.38 10.39
N GLY A 47 -1.61 4.29 11.15
CA GLY A 47 -2.56 3.21 10.87
C GLY A 47 -2.08 2.17 9.86
N GLY A 48 -0.85 2.29 9.32
CA GLY A 48 -0.28 1.32 8.38
C GLY A 48 -0.24 -0.11 8.93
N TRP A 49 -0.01 -0.27 10.25
CA TRP A 49 -0.03 -1.57 10.93
C TRP A 49 -1.33 -2.37 10.76
N GLN A 50 -2.46 -1.74 10.45
CA GLN A 50 -3.75 -2.42 10.31
C GLN A 50 -3.81 -3.29 9.06
N ASN A 51 -2.97 -3.01 8.07
CA ASN A 51 -2.87 -3.77 6.82
C ASN A 51 -1.59 -4.61 6.76
N LEU A 52 -0.96 -4.83 7.91
CA LEU A 52 0.30 -5.54 8.05
C LEU A 52 0.16 -6.66 9.08
N GLU A 53 0.88 -7.74 8.85
CA GLU A 53 1.04 -8.84 9.79
C GLU A 53 2.50 -9.27 9.85
N GLY A 54 2.87 -9.98 10.91
CA GLY A 54 4.11 -10.74 10.92
C GLY A 54 4.04 -11.86 9.89
N SER A 55 5.16 -12.25 9.31
CA SER A 55 5.29 -13.41 8.40
C SER A 55 4.79 -14.74 9.00
N ASN A 56 4.57 -14.78 10.32
CA ASN A 56 3.97 -15.89 11.06
C ASN A 56 2.46 -15.70 11.33
N GLY A 57 1.80 -14.74 10.68
CA GLY A 57 0.39 -14.38 10.89
C GLY A 57 0.11 -13.54 12.14
N THR A 58 1.13 -12.96 12.78
CA THR A 58 0.92 -12.12 13.98
C THR A 58 0.29 -10.79 13.59
N LEU A 59 -0.94 -10.54 14.01
CA LEU A 59 -1.57 -9.23 13.88
C LEU A 59 -1.06 -8.26 14.96
N PHE A 60 -1.01 -6.98 14.62
CA PHE A 60 -0.59 -5.93 15.54
C PHE A 60 -1.80 -5.23 16.16
N ALA A 61 -1.71 -4.84 17.43
CA ALA A 61 -2.80 -4.13 18.12
C ALA A 61 -2.71 -2.60 17.96
N ASN A 62 -1.53 -2.09 17.58
CA ASN A 62 -1.21 -0.68 17.38
C ASN A 62 0.16 -0.55 16.69
N ASP A 63 0.50 0.68 16.28
CA ASP A 63 1.79 1.03 15.66
C ASP A 63 2.97 0.52 16.49
N GLY A 64 2.92 0.69 17.81
CA GLY A 64 4.01 0.31 18.72
C GLY A 64 4.28 -1.19 18.74
N ALA A 65 3.23 -2.02 18.70
CA ALA A 65 3.37 -3.47 18.61
C ALA A 65 4.00 -3.91 17.28
N CYS A 66 3.58 -3.29 16.17
CA CYS A 66 4.14 -3.53 14.84
C CYS A 66 5.63 -3.16 14.78
N VAL A 67 6.00 -1.96 15.26
CA VAL A 67 7.39 -1.51 15.30
C VAL A 67 8.23 -2.42 16.20
N SER A 68 7.72 -2.77 17.38
CA SER A 68 8.41 -3.66 18.32
C SER A 68 8.67 -5.03 17.70
N TYR A 69 7.69 -5.61 17.00
CA TYR A 69 7.87 -6.90 16.33
C TYR A 69 9.03 -6.87 15.33
N GLY A 70 9.06 -5.84 14.48
CA GLY A 70 10.16 -5.65 13.52
C GLY A 70 11.51 -5.39 14.20
N ALA A 71 11.53 -4.62 15.28
CA ALA A 71 12.74 -4.33 16.05
C ALA A 71 13.35 -5.57 16.73
N HIS A 72 12.53 -6.58 17.05
CA HIS A 72 12.96 -7.87 17.56
C HIS A 72 13.30 -8.88 16.44
N GLY A 73 13.44 -8.43 15.20
CA GLY A 73 13.84 -9.27 14.06
C GLY A 73 12.68 -9.98 13.36
N GLY A 74 11.43 -9.66 13.71
CA GLY A 74 10.27 -10.14 13.00
C GLY A 74 10.18 -9.55 11.58
N THR A 75 9.70 -10.35 10.62
CA THR A 75 9.45 -9.88 9.25
C THR A 75 8.00 -9.44 9.12
N ILE A 76 7.78 -8.18 8.76
CA ILE A 76 6.44 -7.59 8.56
C ILE A 76 6.07 -7.70 7.08
N ILE A 77 4.86 -8.18 6.79
CA ILE A 77 4.33 -8.38 5.44
C ILE A 77 2.93 -7.77 5.32
N PRO A 78 2.45 -7.39 4.12
CA PRO A 78 1.09 -6.96 3.90
C PRO A 78 0.07 -8.09 4.08
N ILE A 79 -1.07 -7.79 4.70
CA ILE A 79 -2.22 -8.68 4.71
C ILE A 79 -2.87 -8.65 3.31
N PRO A 80 -3.21 -9.80 2.70
CA PRO A 80 -3.87 -9.81 1.41
C PRO A 80 -5.21 -9.07 1.41
N PRO A 81 -5.51 -8.25 0.38
CA PRO A 81 -6.80 -7.56 0.26
C PRO A 81 -7.96 -8.55 0.10
N THR A 82 -9.09 -8.23 0.73
CA THR A 82 -10.29 -9.09 0.72
C THR A 82 -11.54 -8.31 0.33
N ILE A 83 -12.42 -8.96 -0.42
CA ILE A 83 -13.74 -8.43 -0.80
C ILE A 83 -14.79 -9.42 -0.28
N SER A 84 -15.77 -8.92 0.45
CA SER A 84 -16.97 -9.64 0.86
C SER A 84 -18.21 -9.00 0.27
N VAL A 85 -19.12 -9.83 -0.22
CA VAL A 85 -20.37 -9.42 -0.85
C VAL A 85 -21.52 -9.92 0.01
N SER A 86 -22.47 -9.06 0.31
CA SER A 86 -23.73 -9.44 0.96
C SER A 86 -24.92 -8.76 0.29
N PHE A 87 -26.09 -9.31 0.53
CA PHE A 87 -27.34 -8.85 -0.05
C PHE A 87 -28.34 -8.51 1.05
N SER A 88 -29.10 -7.45 0.86
CA SER A 88 -30.20 -7.09 1.75
C SER A 88 -31.42 -6.63 0.96
N PRO A 89 -32.64 -6.86 1.45
CA PRO A 89 -33.84 -6.48 0.72
C PRO A 89 -33.93 -4.95 0.56
N THR A 90 -34.48 -4.51 -0.57
CA THR A 90 -34.93 -3.13 -0.74
C THR A 90 -36.40 -2.97 -0.31
N PHE A 91 -36.98 -1.79 -0.51
CA PHE A 91 -38.43 -1.60 -0.36
C PHE A 91 -39.23 -2.35 -1.45
N ASP A 92 -38.64 -2.55 -2.63
CA ASP A 92 -39.22 -3.41 -3.67
C ASP A 92 -38.73 -4.85 -3.43
N PRO A 93 -39.63 -5.82 -3.20
CA PRO A 93 -39.26 -7.22 -2.93
C PRO A 93 -38.55 -7.88 -4.12
N ASN A 94 -38.63 -7.31 -5.32
CA ASN A 94 -37.95 -7.83 -6.49
C ASN A 94 -36.49 -7.38 -6.60
N TYR A 95 -35.99 -6.54 -5.68
CA TYR A 95 -34.62 -6.02 -5.73
C TYR A 95 -33.87 -6.26 -4.42
N CYS A 96 -32.59 -6.60 -4.56
CA CYS A 96 -31.63 -6.71 -3.47
C CYS A 96 -30.59 -5.60 -3.56
N ASN A 97 -30.34 -4.90 -2.46
CA ASN A 97 -29.14 -4.09 -2.32
C ASN A 97 -27.92 -5.00 -2.34
N VAL A 98 -26.94 -4.64 -3.16
CA VAL A 98 -25.62 -5.27 -3.15
C VAL A 98 -24.72 -4.44 -2.26
N HIS A 99 -24.30 -5.07 -1.17
CA HIS A 99 -23.44 -4.48 -0.17
C HIS A 99 -22.02 -5.04 -0.30
N LEU A 100 -21.04 -4.16 -0.47
CA LEU A 100 -19.63 -4.54 -0.52
C LEU A 100 -18.93 -4.18 0.79
N THR A 101 -18.11 -5.09 1.27
CA THR A 101 -17.12 -4.84 2.32
C THR A 101 -15.73 -5.16 1.80
N LEU A 102 -14.82 -4.18 1.82
CA LEU A 102 -13.42 -4.35 1.47
C LEU A 102 -12.57 -4.23 2.74
N SER A 103 -11.45 -4.95 2.77
CA SER A 103 -10.43 -4.81 3.81
C SER A 103 -9.03 -5.02 3.23
N HIS A 104 -8.04 -4.39 3.85
CA HIS A 104 -6.61 -4.49 3.50
C HIS A 104 -6.26 -4.07 2.06
N PHE A 105 -7.05 -3.17 1.47
CA PHE A 105 -6.63 -2.44 0.27
C PHE A 105 -5.72 -1.27 0.66
N GLU A 106 -5.08 -0.63 -0.33
CA GLU A 106 -4.38 0.64 -0.08
C GLU A 106 -5.36 1.70 0.43
N ALA A 107 -4.96 2.48 1.44
CA ALA A 107 -5.79 3.49 2.09
C ALA A 107 -5.98 4.74 1.23
N ASN A 108 -7.18 5.32 1.27
CA ASN A 108 -7.55 6.53 0.50
C ASN A 108 -7.34 6.40 -1.01
N THR A 109 -7.39 5.18 -1.54
CA THR A 109 -7.13 4.88 -2.95
C THR A 109 -8.43 4.64 -3.69
N PHE A 110 -8.54 5.23 -4.89
CA PHE A 110 -9.65 4.99 -5.80
C PHE A 110 -9.45 3.67 -6.57
N TYR A 111 -10.49 2.84 -6.63
CA TYR A 111 -10.53 1.60 -7.39
C TYR A 111 -11.72 1.58 -8.36
N PRO A 112 -11.48 1.24 -9.64
CA PRO A 112 -12.57 0.86 -10.52
C PRO A 112 -13.18 -0.45 -10.03
N VAL A 113 -14.50 -0.56 -10.16
CA VAL A 113 -15.25 -1.77 -9.80
C VAL A 113 -15.79 -2.39 -11.07
N VAL A 114 -15.41 -3.64 -11.32
CA VAL A 114 -16.00 -4.46 -12.36
C VAL A 114 -16.82 -5.55 -11.67
N TYR A 115 -18.05 -5.76 -12.12
CA TYR A 115 -18.86 -6.88 -11.68
C TYR A 115 -19.19 -7.77 -12.86
N SER A 116 -19.26 -9.08 -12.63
CA SER A 116 -19.60 -10.05 -13.66
C SER A 116 -20.86 -10.79 -13.25
N ILE A 117 -21.79 -10.94 -14.20
CA ILE A 117 -22.98 -11.75 -14.01
C ILE A 117 -22.76 -13.06 -14.77
N GLU A 118 -22.95 -14.18 -14.07
CA GLU A 118 -22.80 -15.50 -14.66
C GLU A 118 -23.70 -15.65 -15.89
N GLY A 119 -23.11 -16.02 -17.03
CA GLY A 119 -23.81 -16.18 -18.31
C GLY A 119 -24.03 -14.90 -19.12
N PHE A 120 -23.70 -13.71 -18.60
CA PHE A 120 -23.87 -12.43 -19.32
C PHE A 120 -22.56 -11.68 -19.56
N GLY A 121 -21.55 -11.87 -18.70
CA GLY A 121 -20.24 -11.22 -18.82
C GLY A 121 -20.01 -10.12 -17.80
N SER A 122 -19.05 -9.24 -18.09
CA SER A 122 -18.51 -8.24 -17.15
C SER A 122 -18.96 -6.83 -17.49
N PHE A 123 -19.23 -6.04 -16.45
CA PHE A 123 -19.76 -4.69 -16.52
C PHE A 123 -18.97 -3.78 -15.57
N SER A 124 -18.70 -2.56 -16.00
CA SER A 124 -18.06 -1.55 -15.14
C SER A 124 -19.11 -0.80 -14.33
N TRP A 125 -18.90 -0.70 -13.02
CA TRP A 125 -19.67 0.21 -12.18
C TRP A 125 -18.94 1.56 -12.12
N ALA A 126 -19.44 2.51 -12.89
CA ALA A 126 -18.77 3.78 -13.21
C ALA A 126 -18.50 4.74 -12.03
N PRO A 127 -19.20 4.68 -10.88
CA PRO A 127 -18.78 5.46 -9.71
C PRO A 127 -17.40 5.02 -9.17
N GLY A 128 -17.04 3.75 -9.33
CA GLY A 128 -15.92 3.15 -8.60
C GLY A 128 -16.09 3.31 -7.08
N LEU A 129 -15.03 3.05 -6.33
CA LEU A 129 -15.02 3.31 -4.89
C LEU A 129 -13.68 3.91 -4.46
N THR A 130 -13.69 4.61 -3.33
CA THR A 130 -12.49 5.07 -2.66
C THR A 130 -12.44 4.43 -1.28
N THR A 131 -11.34 3.76 -0.95
CA THR A 131 -11.14 3.18 0.38
C THR A 131 -10.96 4.27 1.42
N ASN A 132 -11.28 3.96 2.67
CA ASN A 132 -11.06 4.86 3.81
C ASN A 132 -9.57 4.90 4.21
N SER A 133 -9.26 5.59 5.31
CA SER A 133 -7.90 5.72 5.84
C SER A 133 -7.24 4.41 6.29
N THR A 134 -8.00 3.32 6.38
CA THR A 134 -7.49 2.01 6.79
C THR A 134 -7.50 1.01 5.62
N GLY A 135 -7.82 1.44 4.39
CA GLY A 135 -7.92 0.53 3.26
C GLY A 135 -9.21 -0.29 3.22
N GLY A 136 -10.22 0.11 3.99
CA GLY A 136 -11.53 -0.51 4.01
C GLY A 136 -12.57 0.24 3.17
N TYR A 137 -13.66 -0.43 2.85
CA TYR A 137 -14.87 0.18 2.27
C TYR A 137 -16.08 -0.61 2.75
N ASN A 138 -17.20 0.04 3.04
CA ASN A 138 -18.42 -0.62 3.50
C ASN A 138 -19.63 0.22 3.07
N ALA A 139 -20.32 -0.21 2.01
CA ALA A 139 -21.52 0.46 1.53
C ALA A 139 -22.33 -0.40 0.55
N ASN A 140 -23.59 0.01 0.36
CA ASN A 140 -24.40 -0.40 -0.78
C ASN A 140 -23.93 0.31 -2.05
N ILE A 141 -23.70 -0.44 -3.12
CA ILE A 141 -23.20 0.13 -4.39
C ILE A 141 -24.30 0.26 -5.47
N PHE A 142 -25.24 -0.68 -5.51
CA PHE A 142 -26.43 -0.63 -6.35
C PHE A 142 -27.46 -1.65 -5.86
N SER A 143 -28.68 -1.57 -6.39
CA SER A 143 -29.70 -2.60 -6.22
C SER A 143 -29.81 -3.44 -7.49
N PHE A 144 -29.96 -4.74 -7.33
CA PHE A 144 -30.01 -5.72 -8.42
C PHE A 144 -31.31 -6.52 -8.36
N TYR A 145 -31.88 -6.85 -9.51
CA TYR A 145 -33.13 -7.60 -9.57
C TYR A 145 -32.93 -9.05 -9.09
N ASN A 146 -33.71 -9.48 -8.11
CA ASN A 146 -33.64 -10.78 -7.45
C ASN A 146 -34.18 -11.86 -8.40
N GLN A 147 -33.28 -12.58 -9.07
CA GLN A 147 -33.60 -13.47 -10.20
C GLN A 147 -32.76 -14.77 -10.21
N ASP A 148 -32.32 -15.22 -9.03
CA ASP A 148 -31.40 -16.37 -8.90
C ASP A 148 -30.13 -16.22 -9.75
N ARG A 149 -29.62 -14.99 -9.86
CA ARG A 149 -28.39 -14.70 -10.59
C ARG A 149 -27.19 -14.80 -9.68
N PHE A 150 -26.06 -15.18 -10.27
CA PHE A 150 -24.78 -15.20 -9.58
C PHE A 150 -23.94 -14.02 -10.05
N ILE A 151 -23.39 -13.26 -9.11
CA ILE A 151 -22.52 -12.12 -9.39
C ILE A 151 -21.16 -12.28 -8.72
N SER A 152 -20.11 -11.83 -9.38
CA SER A 152 -18.76 -11.69 -8.82
C SER A 152 -18.25 -10.28 -9.02
N PHE A 153 -17.27 -9.87 -8.21
CA PHE A 153 -16.66 -8.55 -8.27
C PHE A 153 -15.16 -8.66 -8.45
N THR A 154 -14.61 -7.79 -9.27
CA THR A 154 -13.17 -7.58 -9.44
C THR A 154 -12.83 -6.14 -9.10
N ILE A 155 -11.99 -5.94 -8.09
CA ILE A 155 -11.59 -4.63 -7.55
C ILE A 155 -10.11 -4.69 -7.22
N GLY A 156 -9.30 -3.79 -7.78
CA GLY A 156 -7.85 -3.76 -7.53
C GLY A 156 -7.12 -5.08 -7.85
N GLY A 157 -7.63 -5.86 -8.82
CA GLY A 157 -7.08 -7.18 -9.18
C GLY A 157 -7.56 -8.34 -8.31
N VAL A 158 -8.25 -8.07 -7.19
CA VAL A 158 -8.89 -9.10 -6.35
C VAL A 158 -10.25 -9.45 -6.95
N THR A 159 -10.52 -10.74 -7.11
CA THR A 159 -11.80 -11.22 -7.64
C THR A 159 -12.51 -12.12 -6.62
N THR A 160 -13.79 -11.87 -6.38
CA THR A 160 -14.62 -12.74 -5.53
C THR A 160 -15.05 -14.00 -6.28
N SER A 161 -15.40 -15.05 -5.54
CA SER A 161 -16.25 -16.10 -6.09
C SER A 161 -17.61 -15.51 -6.51
N TYR A 162 -18.30 -16.24 -7.38
CA TYR A 162 -19.69 -15.97 -7.69
C TYR A 162 -20.56 -16.18 -6.44
N ALA A 163 -21.40 -15.20 -6.13
CA ALA A 163 -22.37 -15.23 -5.04
C ALA A 163 -23.79 -15.11 -5.62
N GLN A 164 -24.70 -15.96 -5.15
CA GLN A 164 -26.10 -15.88 -5.54
C GLN A 164 -26.72 -14.61 -4.95
N VAL A 165 -27.35 -13.80 -5.81
CA VAL A 165 -28.13 -12.64 -5.38
C VAL A 165 -29.40 -13.15 -4.73
N THR A 166 -29.42 -13.17 -3.39
CA THR A 166 -30.58 -13.57 -2.61
C THR A 166 -30.81 -12.62 -1.45
N CYS A 167 -32.01 -12.08 -1.42
CA CYS A 167 -32.69 -11.35 -0.33
C CYS A 167 -34.23 -11.61 -0.07
#